data_AF-A0A966SST0-F1
#
_entry.id   AF-A0A966SST0-F1
#
_cell.length_a   1.000
_cell.length_b   1.000
_cell.length_c   1.000
_cell.angle_alpha   90.00
_cell.angle_beta   90.00
_cell.angle_gamma   90.00
#
_symmetry.space_group_name_H-M   'P 1'
#
loop_
_entity.id
_entity.type
_entity.pdbx_description
1 polymer ?
#
loop_
_entity_poly.entity_id
_entity_poly.type
_entity_poly.pdbx_seq_one_letter_code
_entity_poly.pdbx_strand_id
1 'polypeptide(L)' 'MSTAQLIQREIEQAPEPVLREVYHYLCFLKTRADDEGFDGLAWSESSLTKDWNTPEEDAAWASL' A
#
# COMPACT_ATOMS: atom_id res chain seq x y z
N MET A 1 -19.46 20.26 -0.93
CA MET A 1 -19.85 18.85 -0.68
C MET A 1 -18.65 18.16 -0.06
N SER A 2 -18.83 17.49 1.08
CA SER A 2 -17.73 16.70 1.65
C SER A 2 -17.61 15.37 0.90
N THR A 3 -16.41 14.78 0.89
CA THR A 3 -16.17 13.47 0.28
C THR A 3 -17.10 12.39 0.86
N ALA A 4 -17.42 12.49 2.15
CA ALA A 4 -18.37 11.59 2.81
C ALA A 4 -19.79 11.69 2.22
N GLN A 5 -20.26 12.88 1.88
CA GLN A 5 -21.59 13.09 1.28
C GLN A 5 -21.68 12.52 -0.14
N LEU A 6 -20.58 12.57 -0.91
CA LEU A 6 -20.53 11.97 -2.24
C LEU A 6 -20.56 10.44 -2.15
N ILE A 7 -19.77 9.86 -1.25
CA ILE A 7 -19.75 8.41 -1.02
C ILE A 7 -21.13 7.90 -0.58
N GLN A 8 -21.82 8.62 0.32
CA GLN A 8 -23.14 8.22 0.78
C GLN A 8 -24.16 8.15 -0.37
N ARG A 9 -24.16 9.14 -1.27
CA ARG A 9 -25.06 9.15 -2.43
C ARG A 9 -24.79 7.99 -3.39
N GLU A 10 -23.53 7.64 -3.61
CA GLU A 10 -23.16 6.52 -4.48
C GLU A 10 -23.53 5.17 -3.86
N ILE A 11 -23.36 5.01 -2.54
CA ILE A 11 -23.76 3.80 -1.80
C ILE A 11 -25.28 3.60 -1.87
N GLU A 12 -26.07 4.66 -1.70
CA GLU A 12 -27.54 4.58 -1.75
C GLU A 12 -28.08 4.09 -3.11
N GLN A 13 -27.32 4.29 -4.20
CA GLN A 13 -27.71 3.87 -5.56
C GLN A 13 -27.02 2.59 -6.03
N ALA A 14 -26.04 2.09 -5.27
CA ALA A 14 -25.24 0.94 -5.66
C ALA A 14 -25.93 -0.40 -5.33
N PRO A 15 -25.78 -1.41 -6.20
CA PRO A 15 -26.27 -2.76 -5.91
C PRO A 15 -25.39 -3.45 -4.85
N GLU A 16 -25.98 -4.36 -4.08
CA GLU A 16 -25.35 -5.16 -3.01
C GLU A 16 -23.93 -5.69 -3.30
N PRO A 17 -23.62 -6.27 -4.48
CA PRO A 17 -22.26 -6.74 -4.79
C PRO A 17 -21.22 -5.61 -4.79
N VAL A 18 -21.59 -4.40 -5.24
CA VAL A 18 -20.69 -3.24 -5.26
C VAL A 18 -20.49 -2.71 -3.83
N LEU A 19 -21.56 -2.69 -3.03
CA LEU A 19 -21.48 -2.30 -1.62
C LEU A 19 -20.55 -3.22 -0.83
N ARG A 20 -20.58 -4.53 -1.11
CA ARG A 20 -19.68 -5.50 -0.48
C ARG A 20 -18.21 -5.22 -0.79
N GLU A 21 -17.89 -4.93 -2.04
CA GLU A 21 -16.52 -4.58 -2.46
C GLU A 21 -16.05 -3.27 -1.82
N VAL A 22 -16.90 -2.23 -1.81
CA VAL A 22 -16.57 -0.95 -1.18
C VAL A 22 -16.37 -1.10 0.32
N TYR A 23 -17.22 -1.89 0.99
CA TYR A 23 -17.06 -2.22 2.41
C TYR A 23 -15.76 -2.97 2.69
N HIS A 24 -15.45 -3.98 1.88
CA HIS A 24 -14.21 -4.74 1.99
C HIS A 24 -12.98 -3.84 1.83
N TYR A 25 -13.00 -2.93 0.85
CA TYR A 25 -11.93 -1.97 0.63
C TYR A 25 -11.78 -0.98 1.80
N LEU A 26 -12.89 -0.50 2.36
CA LEU A 26 -12.86 0.36 3.56
C LEU A 26 -12.30 -0.37 4.78
N CYS A 27 -12.66 -1.64 4.98
CA CYS A 27 -12.06 -2.48 6.02
C CYS A 27 -10.55 -2.67 5.78
N PHE A 28 -10.15 -2.97 4.55
CA PHE A 28 -8.73 -3.08 4.18
C PHE A 28 -7.95 -1.81 4.48
N LEU A 29 -8.48 -0.63 4.12
CA LEU A 29 -7.83 0.64 4.40
C LEU A 29 -7.69 0.92 5.90
N LYS A 30 -8.68 0.53 6.72
CA LYS A 30 -8.58 0.65 8.19
C LYS A 30 -7.50 -0.26 8.75
N THR A 31 -7.50 -1.53 8.34
CA THR A 31 -6.47 -2.48 8.75
C THR A 31 -5.08 -2.03 8.32
N ARG A 32 -4.95 -1.46 7.10
CA ARG A 32 -3.67 -0.91 6.62
C ARG A 32 -3.22 0.34 7.38
N ALA A 33 -4.15 1.20 7.79
CA ALA A 33 -3.83 2.36 8.61
C ALA A 33 -3.41 1.95 10.04
N ASP A 34 -3.97 0.87 10.58
CA ASP A 34 -3.49 0.25 11.82
C ASP A 34 -2.11 -0.42 11.62
N ASP A 35 -1.87 -1.01 10.43
CA ASP A 35 -0.57 -1.56 10.00
C ASP A 35 0.44 -0.49 9.52
N GLU A 36 0.11 0.80 9.45
CA GLU A 36 1.12 1.86 9.28
C GLU A 36 1.98 2.01 10.56
N GLY A 37 1.62 1.35 11.66
CA GLY A 37 2.53 1.04 12.77
C GLY A 37 3.43 -0.19 12.52
N PHE A 38 3.17 -0.98 11.49
CA PHE A 38 3.92 -2.16 11.05
C PHE A 38 4.72 -1.83 9.79
N ASP A 39 5.87 -1.22 10.02
CA ASP A 39 6.83 -0.70 9.05
C ASP A 39 7.60 -1.82 8.29
N GLY A 40 6.88 -2.80 7.73
CA GLY A 40 7.46 -3.93 6.99
C GLY A 40 8.21 -3.50 5.72
N LEU A 41 7.87 -2.32 5.16
CA LEU A 41 8.57 -1.73 4.02
C LEU A 41 9.94 -1.18 4.43
N ALA A 42 10.05 -0.48 5.58
CA ALA A 42 11.33 0.05 6.08
C ALA A 42 12.32 -1.06 6.49
N TRP A 43 11.84 -2.21 6.96
CA TRP A 43 12.70 -3.36 7.28
C TRP A 43 13.29 -4.06 6.05
N SER A 44 12.58 -4.04 4.91
CA SER A 44 13.08 -4.61 3.66
C SER A 44 14.22 -3.76 3.07
N GLU A 45 14.09 -2.42 3.12
CA GLU A 45 15.12 -1.50 2.64
C GLU A 45 16.42 -1.61 3.47
N SER A 46 16.31 -1.64 4.79
CA SER A 46 17.49 -1.74 5.68
C SER A 46 18.23 -3.08 5.59
N SER A 47 17.52 -4.17 5.21
CA SER A 47 18.13 -5.49 5.02
C SER A 47 18.78 -5.64 3.63
N LEU A 48 18.17 -5.09 2.57
CA LEU A 48 18.71 -5.13 1.21
C LEU A 48 19.93 -4.20 1.00
N THR A 49 20.01 -3.10 1.74
CA THR A 49 21.14 -2.15 1.61
C THR A 49 22.47 -2.76 2.05
N LYS A 50 22.44 -3.77 2.94
CA LYS A 50 23.64 -4.41 3.50
C LYS A 50 24.37 -5.34 2.52
N ASP A 51 23.63 -6.01 1.63
CA ASP A 51 24.23 -6.94 0.66
C ASP A 51 24.49 -6.31 -0.72
N TRP A 52 23.84 -5.18 -1.05
CA TRP A 52 23.90 -4.58 -2.39
C TRP A 52 24.97 -3.49 -2.58
N ASN A 53 25.57 -2.98 -1.49
CA ASN A 53 26.60 -1.93 -1.53
C ASN A 53 28.03 -2.51 -1.48
N THR A 54 28.31 -3.61 -2.16
CA THR A 54 29.68 -4.08 -2.33
C THR A 54 30.31 -3.38 -3.55
N PRO A 55 31.48 -2.73 -3.40
CA PRO A 55 32.13 -2.02 -4.50
C PRO A 55 32.57 -2.97 -5.64
N GLU A 56 32.63 -4.27 -5.38
CA GLU A 56 32.89 -5.28 -6.41
C GLU A 56 31.74 -5.44 -7.42
N GLU A 57 30.47 -5.27 -7.00
CA GLU A 57 29.33 -5.36 -7.92
C GLU A 57 29.20 -4.10 -8.80
N ASP A 58 29.43 -2.90 -8.27
CA ASP A 58 29.41 -1.66 -9.08
C ASP A 58 30.38 -1.72 -10.28
N ALA A 59 31.53 -2.38 -10.13
CA ALA A 59 32.49 -2.60 -11.22
C ALA A 59 31.98 -3.60 -12.28
N ALA A 60 31.22 -4.61 -11.88
CA ALA A 60 30.62 -5.57 -12.81
C ALA A 60 29.51 -4.92 -13.65
N TRP A 61 28.71 -4.04 -13.05
CA TRP A 61 27.64 -3.31 -13.74
C TRP A 61 28.16 -2.16 -14.61
N ALA A 62 29.33 -1.58 -14.30
CA ALA A 62 29.97 -0.57 -15.13
C ALA A 62 30.58 -1.13 -16.44
N SER A 63 30.67 -2.45 -16.57
CA SER A 63 31.25 -3.15 -17.73
C SER A 63 30.23 -3.68 -18.75
N LEU A 64 28.93 -3.44 -18.51
CA LEU A 64 27.79 -3.77 -19.39
C LEU A 64 27.35 -2.56 -20.22
#